data_AF-A0A534N4E2-F1
#
_entry.id   AF-A0A534N4E2-F1
#
_cell.length_a   1.000
_cell.length_b   1.000
_cell.length_c   1.000
_cell.angle_alpha   90.00
_cell.angle_beta   90.00
_cell.angle_gamma   90.00
#
_symmetry.space_group_name_H-M   'P 1'
#
loop_
_entity.id
_entity.type
_entity.pdbx_description
1 polymer ?
#
loop_
_entity_poly.entity_id
_entity_poly.type
_entity_poly.pdbx_seq_one_letter_code
_entity_poly.pdbx_strand_id
1 'polypeptide(L)'
;MDAAEMGRRGGRSRSAAKRAAAQRNGARGGRPRDVDVLARRAREVCALLAAELPGVDPGDLRLIVRCLLLPPARRAVFVSRRNDGRYVF
;
A
#
# COMPACT_ATOMS: atom_id res chain seq x y z
N MET A 1 -11.44 34.95 17.27
CA MET A 1 -10.53 34.03 16.55
C MET A 1 -9.12 34.53 16.83
N ASP A 2 -8.32 33.76 17.56
CA ASP A 2 -6.98 34.14 18.02
C ASP A 2 -5.92 33.91 16.92
N ALA A 3 -4.86 34.74 16.89
CA ALA A 3 -3.74 34.65 15.95
C ALA A 3 -3.08 33.26 15.98
N ALA A 4 -3.00 32.62 17.15
CA ALA A 4 -2.47 31.26 17.27
C ALA A 4 -3.37 30.20 16.59
N GLU A 5 -4.68 30.45 16.54
CA GLU A 5 -5.66 29.60 15.87
C GLU A 5 -5.61 29.75 14.35
N MET A 6 -5.49 30.99 13.87
CA MET A 6 -5.22 31.29 12.45
C MET A 6 -3.90 30.68 11.98
N GLY A 7 -2.82 30.79 12.77
CA GLY A 7 -1.52 30.20 12.44
C GLY A 7 -1.58 28.68 12.31
N ARG A 8 -2.28 28.01 13.23
CA ARG A 8 -2.51 26.54 13.18
C ARG A 8 -3.33 26.15 11.95
N ARG A 9 -4.37 26.92 11.61
CA ARG A 9 -5.21 26.65 10.43
C ARG A 9 -4.44 26.85 9.12
N GLY A 10 -3.64 27.92 9.02
CA GLY A 10 -2.75 28.17 7.89
C GLY A 10 -1.68 27.09 7.70
N GLY A 11 -1.07 26.62 8.80
CA GLY A 11 -0.12 25.51 8.79
C GLY A 11 -0.73 24.19 8.33
N ARG A 12 -1.94 23.85 8.83
CA ARG A 12 -2.67 22.65 8.40
C ARG A 12 -3.06 22.72 6.92
N SER A 13 -3.50 23.88 6.44
CA SER A 13 -3.85 24.11 5.03
C SER A 13 -2.64 23.94 4.11
N ARG A 14 -1.49 24.54 4.46
CA ARG A 14 -0.22 24.35 3.70
C ARG A 14 0.24 22.89 3.69
N SER A 15 0.13 22.19 4.82
CA SER A 15 0.50 20.77 4.91
C SER A 15 -0.44 19.85 4.13
N ALA A 16 -1.74 20.16 4.08
CA ALA A 16 -2.70 19.45 3.25
C ALA A 16 -2.45 19.70 1.75
N ALA A 17 -2.18 20.95 1.37
CA ALA A 17 -1.83 21.33 0.00
C ALA A 17 -0.54 20.65 -0.48
N LYS A 18 0.52 20.61 0.36
CA LYS A 18 1.75 19.87 0.05
C LYS A 18 1.51 18.37 -0.12
N ARG A 19 0.69 17.75 0.72
CA ARG A 19 0.33 16.32 0.59
C ARG A 19 -0.46 16.04 -0.69
N ALA A 20 -1.44 16.88 -1.00
CA ALA A 20 -2.23 16.75 -2.23
C ALA A 20 -1.36 16.95 -3.48
N ALA A 21 -0.45 17.92 -3.47
CA ALA A 21 0.52 18.13 -4.55
C ALA A 21 1.47 16.93 -4.70
N ALA A 22 1.99 16.38 -3.60
CA ALA A 22 2.83 15.18 -3.63
C ALA A 22 2.08 13.95 -4.17
N GLN A 23 0.79 13.77 -3.82
CA GLN A 23 -0.05 12.72 -4.39
C GLN A 23 -0.29 12.91 -5.89
N ARG A 24 -0.63 14.13 -6.33
CA ARG A 24 -0.82 14.46 -7.76
C ARG A 24 0.47 14.28 -8.56
N ASN A 25 1.61 14.67 -8.00
CA ASN A 25 2.92 14.50 -8.64
C ASN A 25 3.32 13.02 -8.70
N GLY A 26 3.04 12.24 -7.65
CA GLY A 26 3.21 10.78 -7.68
C GLY A 26 2.34 10.11 -8.76
N ALA A 27 1.12 10.62 -8.99
CA ALA A 27 0.23 10.14 -10.05
C ALA A 27 0.66 10.56 -11.48
N ARG A 28 1.46 11.64 -11.63
CA ARG A 28 1.92 12.20 -12.91
C ARG A 28 3.37 11.85 -13.28
N GLY A 29 4.01 10.91 -12.59
CA GLY A 29 5.36 10.46 -12.93
C GLY A 29 6.48 10.88 -11.98
N GLY A 30 6.16 11.33 -10.76
CA GLY A 30 7.13 11.40 -9.67
C GLY A 30 7.71 10.02 -9.32
N ARG A 31 8.91 9.97 -8.72
CA ARG A 31 9.55 8.71 -8.28
C ARG A 31 8.54 7.91 -7.43
N PRO A 32 8.16 6.68 -7.86
CA PRO A 32 7.22 5.86 -7.12
C PRO A 32 7.74 5.63 -5.69
N ARG A 33 6.85 5.61 -4.70
CA ARG A 33 7.24 5.22 -3.34
C ARG A 33 7.57 3.73 -3.34
N ASP A 34 8.46 3.29 -2.46
CA ASP A 34 8.85 1.88 -2.39
C ASP A 34 7.64 0.94 -2.17
N VAL A 35 6.63 1.42 -1.44
CA VAL A 35 5.36 0.69 -1.24
C VAL A 35 4.58 0.50 -2.54
N ASP A 36 4.62 1.47 -3.45
CA ASP A 36 3.93 1.40 -4.75
C ASP A 36 4.68 0.47 -5.71
N VAL A 37 6.02 0.52 -5.68
CA VAL A 37 6.88 -0.41 -6.43
C VAL A 37 6.66 -1.85 -5.99
N LEU A 38 6.61 -2.07 -4.67
CA LEU A 38 6.35 -3.39 -4.09
C LEU A 38 4.96 -3.91 -4.47
N ALA A 39 3.92 -3.06 -4.37
CA ALA A 39 2.56 -3.42 -4.76
C ALA A 39 2.44 -3.71 -6.26
N ARG A 40 3.22 -3.04 -7.11
CA ARG A 40 3.29 -3.34 -8.55
C ARG A 40 3.94 -4.71 -8.80
N ARG A 41 5.13 -4.95 -8.24
CA ARG A 41 5.83 -6.25 -8.37
C ARG A 41 5.00 -7.43 -7.88
N ALA A 42 4.31 -7.26 -6.74
CA ALA A 42 3.43 -8.30 -6.23
C ALA A 42 2.31 -8.64 -7.22
N ARG A 43 1.69 -7.64 -7.86
CA ARG A 43 0.64 -7.86 -8.88
C ARG A 43 1.16 -8.57 -10.12
N GLU A 44 2.34 -8.19 -10.61
CA GLU A 44 2.98 -8.83 -11.77
C GLU A 44 3.25 -10.31 -11.50
N VAL A 45 3.86 -10.64 -10.36
CA VAL A 45 4.12 -12.04 -9.97
C VAL A 45 2.83 -12.84 -9.77
N CYS A 46 1.80 -12.24 -9.15
CA CYS A 46 0.52 -12.92 -8.99
C CYS A 46 -0.15 -13.22 -10.33
N ALA A 47 -0.06 -12.32 -11.32
CA ALA A 47 -0.65 -12.55 -12.63
C ALA A 47 0.02 -13.71 -13.37
N LEU A 48 1.35 -13.84 -13.23
CA LEU A 48 2.10 -14.98 -13.78
C LEU A 48 1.70 -16.29 -13.10
N LEU A 49 1.68 -16.32 -11.76
CA LEU A 49 1.40 -17.53 -11.00
C LEU A 49 -0.07 -17.97 -11.04
N ALA A 50 -1.02 -17.04 -11.21
CA ALA A 50 -2.44 -17.36 -11.23
C ALA A 50 -2.82 -18.33 -12.36
N ALA A 51 -2.13 -18.26 -13.50
CA ALA A 51 -2.34 -19.18 -14.61
C ALA A 51 -1.89 -20.62 -14.29
N GLU A 52 -0.87 -20.77 -13.45
CA GLU A 52 -0.33 -22.07 -13.03
C GLU A 52 -1.02 -22.64 -11.79
N LEU A 53 -1.77 -21.80 -11.06
CA LEU A 53 -2.40 -22.14 -9.78
C LEU A 53 -3.92 -21.87 -9.80
N PRO A 54 -4.70 -22.54 -10.66
CA PRO A 54 -6.14 -22.27 -10.80
C PRO A 54 -6.97 -22.57 -9.54
N GLY A 55 -6.44 -23.39 -8.62
CA GLY A 55 -7.08 -23.71 -7.34
C GLY A 55 -6.77 -22.74 -6.20
N VAL A 56 -5.92 -21.73 -6.41
CA VAL A 56 -5.52 -20.78 -5.38
C VAL A 56 -6.34 -19.50 -5.51
N ASP A 57 -6.94 -19.06 -4.40
CA ASP A 57 -7.67 -17.80 -4.37
C ASP A 57 -6.73 -16.62 -4.68
N PRO A 58 -7.11 -15.70 -5.60
CA PRO A 58 -6.25 -14.58 -5.98
C PRO A 58 -5.89 -13.61 -4.84
N GLY A 59 -6.69 -13.56 -3.77
CA GLY A 59 -6.40 -12.83 -2.54
C GLY A 59 -5.29 -13.51 -1.73
N ASP A 60 -5.36 -14.84 -1.61
CA ASP A 60 -4.36 -15.67 -0.92
C ASP A 60 -3.02 -15.58 -1.64
N LEU A 61 -3.02 -15.70 -2.97
CA LEU A 61 -1.81 -15.59 -3.78
C LEU A 61 -1.14 -14.22 -3.61
N ARG A 62 -1.93 -13.14 -3.62
CA ARG A 62 -1.43 -11.77 -3.38
C ARG A 62 -0.76 -11.61 -2.03
N LEU A 63 -1.36 -12.20 -1.01
CA LEU A 63 -0.84 -12.17 0.34
C LEU A 63 0.47 -12.95 0.47
N ILE A 64 0.54 -14.18 -0.05
CA ILE A 64 1.74 -15.03 -0.06
C ILE A 64 2.89 -14.30 -0.74
N VAL A 65 2.67 -13.81 -1.97
CA VAL A 65 3.68 -13.09 -2.74
C VAL A 65 4.13 -11.82 -2.01
N ARG A 66 3.21 -11.05 -1.43
CA ARG A 66 3.55 -9.85 -0.65
C ARG A 66 4.46 -10.20 0.53
N CYS A 67 4.19 -11.27 1.26
CA CYS A 67 5.03 -11.72 2.36
C CYS A 67 6.43 -12.15 1.89
N LEU A 68 6.54 -12.89 0.79
CA LEU A 68 7.83 -13.34 0.24
C LEU A 68 8.73 -12.18 -0.21
N LEU A 69 8.14 -11.11 -0.73
CA LEU A 69 8.86 -9.91 -1.16
C LEU A 69 9.32 -9.01 0.00
N LEU A 70 8.86 -9.26 1.24
CA LEU A 70 9.36 -8.53 2.42
C LEU A 70 10.71 -9.10 2.88
N PRO A 71 11.56 -8.26 3.52
CA PRO A 71 12.76 -8.75 4.20
C PRO A 71 12.43 -9.83 5.23
N PRO A 72 13.29 -10.85 5.43
CA PRO A 72 13.03 -11.96 6.36
C PRO A 72 12.54 -11.54 7.75
N ALA A 73 13.11 -10.48 8.32
CA ALA A 73 12.71 -9.91 9.61
C ALA A 73 11.25 -9.42 9.69
N ARG A 74 10.56 -9.28 8.55
CA ARG A 74 9.17 -8.82 8.43
C ARG A 74 8.23 -9.88 7.87
N ARG A 75 8.70 -11.11 7.63
CA ARG A 75 7.90 -12.21 7.05
C ARG A 75 7.00 -12.91 8.08
N ALA A 76 7.22 -12.68 9.37
CA ALA A 76 6.43 -13.26 10.44
C ALA A 76 5.23 -12.36 10.77
N VAL A 77 4.17 -12.43 9.97
CA VAL A 77 2.86 -11.94 10.39
C VAL A 77 1.83 -12.96 9.95
N PHE A 78 1.28 -13.68 10.91
CA PHE A 78 0.31 -14.73 10.71
C PHE A 78 -0.90 -14.16 9.99
N VAL A 79 -1.33 -14.86 8.95
CA VAL A 79 -2.47 -14.41 8.17
C VAL A 79 -3.66 -15.27 8.54
N SER A 80 -4.58 -14.71 9.32
CA SER A 80 -5.88 -15.33 9.55
C SER A 80 -6.87 -14.84 8.49
N ARG A 81 -7.55 -15.76 7.81
CA ARG A 81 -8.67 -15.45 6.91
C ARG A 81 -9.88 -15.13 7.79
N ARG A 82 -10.41 -13.92 7.67
CA ARG A 82 -11.69 -13.57 8.31
C ARG A 82 -12.85 -14.23 7.59
N ASN A 83 -13.97 -14.35 8.30
CA ASN A 83 -15.25 -14.82 7.74
C ASN A 83 -15.78 -13.95 6.59
N ASP A 84 -15.32 -12.70 6.44
CA ASP A 84 -15.67 -11.80 5.33
C ASP A 84 -14.74 -11.96 4.11
N GLY A 85 -13.86 -12.96 4.11
CA GLY A 85 -12.90 -13.25 3.05
C GLY A 85 -11.67 -12.34 3.04
N ARG A 86 -11.54 -11.39 3.99
CA ARG A 86 -10.38 -10.50 4.09
C ARG A 86 -9.30 -11.09 5.00
N TYR A 87 -8.06 -10.70 4.74
CA TYR A 87 -6.90 -11.09 5.53
C TYR A 87 -6.49 -10.01 6.53
N VAL A 88 -6.14 -10.41 7.75
CA VAL A 88 -5.61 -9.51 8.79
C VAL A 88 -4.16 -9.86 9.10
N PHE A 89 -3.39 -8.82 9.38
CA PHE A 89 -2.02 -8.87 9.88
C PHE A 89 -2.06 -8.93 11.41
#